data_AF-A0A1G3ZYL3-F1
#
_entry.id   AF-A0A1G3ZYL3-F1
#
_cell.length_a   1.000
_cell.length_b   1.000
_cell.length_c   1.000
_cell.angle_alpha   90.00
_cell.angle_beta   90.00
_cell.angle_gamma   90.00
#
_symmetry.space_group_name_H-M   'P 1'
#
loop_
_entity.id
_entity.type
_entity.pdbx_description
1 polymer ?
#
loop_
_entity_poly.entity_id
_entity_poly.type
_entity_poly.pdbx_seq_one_letter_code
_entity_poly.pdbx_strand_id
1 'polypeptide(L)' 'MRETLTISLPKGLRNNLDKMAKAEGVTSSEYVRRAIKADVFRRALRAARRELVPQARAQGIYTDEDVFKIIS' A
#
# COMPACT_ATOMS: atom_id res chain seq x y z
N MET A 1 11.45 7.25 17.99
CA MET A 1 12.43 6.18 18.26
C MET A 1 12.47 5.23 17.06
N ARG A 2 13.62 4.60 16.79
CA ARG A 2 13.76 3.65 15.69
C ARG A 2 13.92 2.26 16.29
N GLU A 3 13.04 1.34 15.92
CA GLU A 3 13.06 -0.04 16.39
C GLU A 3 13.59 -0.97 15.30
N THR A 4 14.29 -2.02 15.72
CA THR A 4 14.87 -3.03 14.82
C THR A 4 14.01 -4.29 14.86
N LEU A 5 13.60 -4.75 13.68
CA LEU A 5 12.88 -6.00 13.50
C LEU A 5 13.80 -7.01 12.80
N THR A 6 14.19 -8.07 13.51
CA THR A 6 14.94 -9.19 12.93
C THR A 6 13.96 -10.27 12.46
N ILE A 7 14.04 -10.65 11.19
CA ILE A 7 13.17 -11.68 10.59
C ILE A 7 14.00 -12.74 9.89
N SER A 8 13.55 -14.00 9.99
CA SER A 8 14.09 -15.08 9.17
C SER A 8 13.42 -15.07 7.79
N LEU A 9 14.21 -15.16 6.74
CA LEU A 9 13.72 -15.22 5.35
C LEU A 9 14.32 -16.44 4.65
N PRO A 10 13.54 -17.16 3.83
CA PRO A 10 14.09 -18.15 2.92
C PRO A 10 15.18 -17.52 2.03
N LYS A 11 16.27 -18.26 1.78
CA LYS A 11 17.43 -17.76 1.02
C LYS A 11 17.04 -17.18 -0.35
N GLY A 12 16.10 -17.83 -1.05
CA GLY A 12 15.59 -17.35 -2.33
C GLY A 12 14.88 -16.00 -2.21
N LEU A 13 14.08 -15.81 -1.16
CA LEU A 13 13.38 -14.55 -0.92
C LEU A 13 14.36 -13.42 -0.58
N ARG A 14 15.39 -13.71 0.23
CA ARG A 14 16.44 -12.74 0.54
C ARG A 14 17.19 -12.30 -0.71
N ASN A 15 17.57 -13.23 -1.58
CA ASN A 15 18.26 -12.91 -2.83
C ASN A 15 17.41 -12.05 -3.77
N ASN A 16 16.11 -12.36 -3.90
CA ASN A 16 15.20 -11.55 -4.72
C ASN A 16 15.04 -10.15 -4.15
N LEU A 17 14.96 -10.03 -2.82
CA LEU A 17 14.88 -8.76 -2.14
C LEU A 17 16.09 -7.87 -2.43
N ASP A 18 17.30 -8.44 -2.35
CA ASP A 18 18.54 -7.72 -2.60
C ASP A 18 18.65 -7.28 -4.07
N LYS A 19 18.17 -8.10 -5.01
CA LYS A 19 18.08 -7.72 -6.43
C LYS A 19 17.13 -6.54 -6.66
N MET A 20 15.93 -6.59 -6.07
CA MET A 20 14.94 -5.52 -6.21
C MET A 20 15.43 -4.22 -5.57
N ALA A 21 16.01 -4.29 -4.36
CA ALA A 21 16.60 -3.14 -3.69
C ALA A 21 17.72 -2.50 -4.53
N LYS A 22 18.60 -3.33 -5.11
CA LYS A 22 19.67 -2.86 -6.00
C LYS A 22 19.13 -2.21 -7.28
N ALA A 23 18.11 -2.79 -7.90
CA ALA A 23 17.48 -2.23 -9.10
C ALA A 23 16.85 -0.85 -8.84
N GLU A 24 16.37 -0.61 -7.62
CA GLU A 24 15.81 0.67 -7.19
C GLU A 24 16.85 1.62 -6.56
N GLY A 25 18.13 1.23 -6.46
CA GLY A 25 19.18 2.05 -5.86
C GLY A 25 19.01 2.29 -4.35
N VAL A 26 18.30 1.41 -3.64
CA VAL A 26 18.03 1.52 -2.20
C VAL A 26 18.61 0.35 -1.41
N THR A 27 18.72 0.51 -0.09
CA THR A 27 19.13 -0.61 0.78
C THR A 27 17.99 -1.62 0.93
N SER A 28 18.33 -2.89 1.23
CA SER A 28 17.36 -3.94 1.55
C SER A 28 16.37 -3.51 2.65
N SER A 29 16.87 -2.84 3.69
CA SER A 29 16.04 -2.36 4.80
C SER A 29 15.09 -1.23 4.37
N GLU A 30 15.52 -0.35 3.47
CA GLU A 30 14.64 0.69 2.90
C GLU A 30 13.55 0.07 2.03
N TYR A 31 13.94 -0.87 1.16
CA TYR A 31 13.00 -1.60 0.32
C TYR A 31 11.93 -2.31 1.16
N VAL A 32 12.32 -3.04 2.20
CA VAL A 32 11.40 -3.72 3.13
C VAL A 32 10.45 -2.71 3.79
N ARG A 33 10.97 -1.58 4.29
CA ARG A 33 10.15 -0.55 4.93
C ARG A 33 9.10 0.02 3.97
N ARG A 34 9.49 0.31 2.72
CA ARG A 34 8.57 0.78 1.67
C ARG A 34 7.51 -0.27 1.35
N ALA A 35 7.92 -1.54 1.21
CA ALA A 35 6.99 -2.64 0.93
C ALA A 35 5.96 -2.82 2.05
N ILE A 36 6.38 -2.78 3.32
CA ILE A 36 5.49 -2.88 4.48
C ILE A 36 4.51 -1.69 4.49
N LYS A 37 4.99 -0.45 4.33
CA LYS A 37 4.14 0.74 4.27
C LYS A 37 3.10 0.64 3.15
N ALA A 38 3.51 0.19 1.96
CA ALA A 38 2.62 0.01 0.83
C ALA A 38 1.57 -1.09 1.07
N ASP A 39 1.92 -2.18 1.75
CA ASP A 39 0.94 -3.21 2.11
C ASP A 39 -0.09 -2.69 3.13
N VAL A 40 0.38 -2.02 4.18
CA VAL A 40 -0.50 -1.39 5.20
C VAL A 40 -1.46 -0.40 4.54
N PHE A 41 -0.95 0.48 3.69
CA PHE A 41 -1.78 1.45 2.96
C PHE A 41 -2.81 0.76 2.08
N ARG A 42 -2.41 -0.26 1.29
CA ARG A 42 -3.34 -1.01 0.43
C ARG A 42 -4.43 -1.71 1.24
N ARG A 43 -4.13 -2.23 2.43
CA ARG A 43 -5.13 -2.83 3.33
C ARG A 43 -6.10 -1.78 3.86
N ALA A 44 -5.59 -0.65 4.33
CA ALA A 44 -6.39 0.47 4.80
C ALA A 44 -7.32 1.00 3.70
N LEU A 45 -6.80 1.22 2.49
CA LEU A 45 -7.57 1.67 1.33
C LEU A 45 -8.70 0.68 0.98
N ARG A 46 -8.42 -0.63 0.99
CA ARG A 46 -9.46 -1.66 0.76
C ARG A 46 -10.51 -1.68 1.86
N ALA A 47 -10.14 -1.43 3.11
CA ALA A 47 -11.09 -1.33 4.22
C ALA A 47 -11.99 -0.11 4.03
N ALA A 48 -11.40 1.08 3.84
CA ALA A 48 -12.15 2.31 3.58
C ALA A 48 -13.10 2.17 2.38
N ARG A 49 -12.64 1.56 1.28
CA ARG A 49 -13.48 1.32 0.10
C ARG A 49 -14.70 0.45 0.42
N ARG A 50 -14.53 -0.61 1.23
CA ARG A 50 -15.64 -1.49 1.62
C ARG A 50 -16.71 -0.77 2.44
N GLU A 51 -16.29 0.21 3.23
CA GLU A 51 -17.18 1.00 4.07
C GLU A 51 -17.85 2.15 3.31
N LEU A 52 -17.06 2.91 2.54
CA LEU A 52 -17.49 4.17 1.94
C LEU A 52 -18.21 4.00 0.59
N VAL A 53 -17.86 2.98 -0.22
CA VAL A 53 -18.51 2.78 -1.52
C VAL A 53 -20.01 2.50 -1.39
N PRO A 54 -20.49 1.65 -0.46
CA PRO A 54 -21.93 1.47 -0.27
C PRO A 54 -22.65 2.77 0.11
N GLN A 55 -22.03 3.60 0.95
CA GLN A 55 -22.59 4.89 1.37
C GLN A 55 -22.69 5.87 0.20
N ALA A 56 -21.62 5.98 -0.60
CA ALA A 56 -21.60 6.80 -1.81
C ALA A 56 -22.67 6.35 -2.82
N ARG A 57 -22.82 5.04 -3.03
CA ARG A 57 -23.85 4.47 -3.92
C ARG A 57 -25.27 4.74 -3.43
N ALA A 58 -25.51 4.70 -2.12
CA ALA A 58 -26.81 5.08 -1.54
C ALA A 58 -27.17 6.55 -1.80
N GLN A 59 -26.17 7.39 -2.05
CA GLN A 59 -26.32 8.80 -2.43
C GLN A 59 -26.29 9.03 -3.95
N GLY A 60 -26.27 7.96 -4.75
CA GLY A 60 -26.24 8.05 -6.21
C GLY A 60 -24.88 8.33 -6.83
N ILE A 61 -23.78 8.22 -6.07
CA ILE A 61 -22.42 8.50 -6.55
C ILE A 61 -21.75 7.17 -6.94
N TYR A 62 -21.43 7.01 -8.22
CA TYR A 62 -20.85 5.76 -8.77
C TYR A 62 -19.52 5.98 -9.48
N THR A 63 -19.32 7.18 -10.02
CA THR A 63 -18.17 7.54 -10.86
C THR A 63 -17.51 8.82 -10.37
N ASP A 64 -16.29 9.05 -10.83
CA ASP A 64 -15.57 10.29 -10.53
C ASP A 64 -16.31 11.51 -11.12
N GLU A 65 -17.02 11.33 -12.25
CA GLU A 65 -17.87 12.36 -12.86
C GLU A 65 -19.04 12.78 -11.94
N ASP A 66 -19.64 11.83 -11.22
CA ASP A 66 -20.69 12.13 -10.24
C ASP A 66 -20.13 12.95 -9.07
N VAL A 67 -18.88 12.67 -8.68
CA VAL A 67 -18.18 13.46 -7.65
C VAL A 67 -17.92 14.87 -8.15
N PHE A 68 -17.40 15.04 -9.38
CA PHE A 68 -17.10 16.36 -9.94
C PHE A 68 -18.33 17.24 -9.98
N LYS A 69 -19.47 16.74 -10.46
CA LYS A 69 -20.75 17.48 -10.49
C LYS A 69 -21.21 18.00 -9.12
N ILE A 70 -20.75 17.39 -8.02
CA ILE A 70 -21.10 17.82 -6.65
C ILE A 70 -20.16 18.91 -6.14
N ILE A 71 -18.89 18.91 -6.56
CA ILE A 71 -17.83 19.75 -5.98
C ILE A 71 -17.35 20.89 -6.89
N SER A 72 -17.70 20.88 -8.18
CA SER A 72 -17.39 21.93 -9.17
C SER A 72 -18.65 22.65 -9.64
#